data_AF-A0A353GUF6-F1
#
_entry.id   AF-A0A353GUF6-F1
#
_cell.length_a   1.000
_cell.length_b   1.000
_cell.length_c   1.000
_cell.angle_alpha   90.00
_cell.angle_beta   90.00
_cell.angle_gamma   90.00
#
_symmetry.space_group_name_H-M   'P 1'
#
loop_
_entity.id
_entity.type
_entity.pdbx_description
1 polymer ?
#
loop_
_entity_poly.entity_id
_entity_poly.type
_entity_poly.pdbx_seq_one_letter_code
_entity_poly.pdbx_strand_id
1 'polypeptide(L)' 'MSNQINQILMIAYYFPPLGGAGVQRSSKFAKYLARQGWQVRVVS' A
#
# COMPACT_ATOMS: atom_id res chain seq x y z
N MET A 1 7.80 -5.40 -25.77
CA MET A 1 7.45 -4.21 -24.95
C MET A 1 7.80 -4.54 -23.52
N SER A 2 8.73 -3.81 -22.88
CA SER A 2 9.06 -4.05 -21.47
C SER A 2 7.87 -3.66 -20.61
N ASN A 3 7.26 -4.61 -19.92
CA ASN A 3 6.19 -4.35 -18.96
C ASN A 3 6.79 -3.66 -17.73
N GLN A 4 6.84 -2.33 -17.73
CA GLN A 4 7.34 -1.54 -16.60
C GLN A 4 6.33 -1.63 -15.44
N ILE A 5 6.76 -2.20 -14.32
CA ILE A 5 5.96 -2.28 -13.10
C ILE A 5 6.10 -0.95 -12.36
N ASN A 6 4.98 -0.28 -12.11
CA ASN A 6 4.99 0.97 -11.35
C ASN A 6 5.27 0.67 -9.87
N GLN A 7 6.26 1.36 -9.30
CA GLN A 7 6.67 1.20 -7.90
C GLN A 7 6.21 2.39 -7.06
N ILE A 8 5.80 2.14 -5.82
CA ILE A 8 5.40 3.18 -4.86
C ILE A 8 5.89 2.86 -3.44
N LEU A 9 6.33 3.90 -2.74
CA LEU A 9 6.61 3.88 -1.31
C LEU A 9 5.50 4.64 -0.58
N MET A 10 4.84 3.97 0.36
CA MET A 10 3.85 4.56 1.26
C MET A 10 4.44 4.68 2.66
N ILE A 11 4.34 5.86 3.27
CA ILE A 11 4.70 6.10 4.67
C ILE A 11 3.41 6.30 5.45
N ALA A 12 3.13 5.43 6.43
CA ALA A 12 1.86 5.44 7.13
C ALA A 12 2.00 5.00 8.59
N TYR A 13 1.90 5.96 9.52
CA TYR A 13 1.95 5.68 10.97
C TYR A 13 0.87 4.70 11.46
N TYR A 14 -0.33 4.74 10.86
CA TYR A 14 -1.41 3.79 11.14
C TYR A 14 -1.50 2.73 10.04
N PHE A 15 -0.80 1.60 10.22
CA PHE A 15 -0.79 0.46 9.29
C PHE A 15 -0.74 -0.87 10.07
N PRO A 16 -1.16 -2.03 9.50
CA PRO A 16 -1.01 -3.30 10.21
C PRO A 16 0.44 -3.52 10.68
N PRO A 17 0.67 -4.03 11.90
CA PRO A 17 -0.30 -4.76 12.73
C PRO A 17 -1.22 -3.90 13.62
N LEU A 18 -1.12 -2.57 13.60
CA LEU A 18 -2.02 -1.70 14.35
C LEU A 18 -3.49 -1.92 13.93
N GLY A 19 -4.41 -1.79 14.88
CA GLY A 19 -5.86 -1.91 14.66
C GLY A 19 -6.60 -0.56 14.63
N GLY A 20 -7.92 -0.61 14.40
CA GLY A 20 -8.80 0.56 14.48
C GLY A 20 -9.07 1.25 13.14
N ALA A 21 -9.89 2.31 13.19
CA ALA A 21 -10.39 3.00 12.00
C ALA A 21 -9.26 3.65 11.15
N GLY A 22 -8.18 4.10 11.80
CA GLY A 22 -7.04 4.73 11.13
C GLY A 22 -6.27 3.80 10.18
N VAL A 23 -6.25 2.50 10.45
CA VAL A 23 -5.55 1.49 9.63
C VAL A 23 -6.34 1.11 8.37
N GLN A 24 -7.67 1.25 8.40
CA GLN A 24 -8.52 0.76 7.32
C GLN A 24 -8.22 1.45 5.98
N ARG A 25 -7.97 2.76 5.99
CA ARG A 25 -7.73 3.54 4.76
C ARG A 25 -6.39 3.19 4.13
N SER A 26 -5.31 3.25 4.91
CA SER A 26 -3.94 2.98 4.44
C SER A 26 -3.80 1.53 3.94
N SER A 27 -4.36 0.55 4.68
CA SER A 27 -4.37 -0.86 4.30
C SER A 27 -5.16 -1.12 3.01
N LYS A 28 -6.37 -0.57 2.88
CA LYS A 28 -7.18 -0.71 1.65
C LYS A 28 -6.49 -0.06 0.45
N PHE A 29 -5.87 1.12 0.63
CA PHE A 29 -5.16 1.79 -0.44
C PHE A 29 -3.98 0.97 -0.97
N ALA A 30 -3.12 0.47 -0.08
CA ALA A 30 -2.03 -0.44 -0.45
C ALA A 30 -2.53 -1.70 -1.17
N LYS A 31 -3.59 -2.32 -0.64
CA LYS A 31 -4.23 -3.51 -1.24
C LYS A 31 -4.77 -3.26 -2.64
N TYR A 32 -5.44 -2.14 -2.88
CA TYR A 32 -6.04 -1.84 -4.19
C TYR A 32 -5.00 -1.38 -5.22
N LEU A 33 -3.91 -0.73 -4.80
CA LEU A 33 -2.78 -0.45 -5.68
C LEU A 33 -2.09 -1.74 -6.13
N ALA A 34 -1.82 -2.66 -5.19
CA ALA A 34 -1.25 -3.95 -5.52
C ALA A 34 -2.11 -4.75 -6.52
N ARG A 35 -3.45 -4.70 -6.36
CA ARG A 35 -4.40 -5.32 -7.31
C ARG A 35 -4.40 -4.68 -8.70
N GLN A 36 -3.98 -3.42 -8.83
CA GLN A 36 -3.82 -2.72 -10.11
C GLN A 36 -2.43 -2.93 -10.74
N GLY A 37 -1.62 -3.86 -10.20
CA GLY A 37 -0.30 -4.17 -10.75
C GLY A 37 0.84 -3.29 -10.24
N TRP A 38 0.59 -2.49 -9.19
CA TRP A 38 1.65 -1.70 -8.56
C TRP A 38 2.45 -2.54 -7.58
N GLN A 39 3.76 -2.30 -7.53
CA GLN A 39 4.60 -2.80 -6.46
C GLN A 39 4.59 -1.80 -5.29
N VAL A 40 3.88 -2.17 -4.23
CA VAL A 40 3.69 -1.31 -3.05
C VAL A 40 4.65 -1.71 -1.94
N ARG A 41 5.45 -0.76 -1.44
CA ARG A 41 6.21 -0.89 -0.19
C ARG A 41 5.64 0.06 0.84
N VAL A 42 5.44 -0.43 2.07
CA VAL A 42 4.92 0.39 3.18
C VAL A 42 5.98 0.47 4.28
N VAL A 43 6.21 1.67 4.78
CA VAL A 43 6.97 1.95 6.00
C VAL A 43 5.99 2.57 6.99
N SER A 44 5.81 1.92 8.13
CA SER A 44 4.83 2.31 9.15
C SER A 44 5.48 2.54 10.49
#